data_AF-S7WM43-F1
#
_entry.id   AF-S7WM43-F1
#
_cell.length_a   1.000
_cell.length_b   1.000
_cell.length_c   1.000
_cell.angle_alpha   90.00
_cell.angle_beta   90.00
_cell.angle_gamma   90.00
#
_symmetry.space_group_name_H-M   'P 1'
#
loop_
_entity.id
_entity.type
_entity.pdbx_description
1 polymer ?
#
loop_
_entity_poly.entity_id
_entity_poly.type
_entity_poly.pdbx_seq_one_letter_code
_entity_poly.pdbx_strand_id
1 'polypeptide(L)'
;MKQYLNLYKEELLNNVIPFWEKNSPDKVNGGYFTCLDQFGKVYDTDKFVWLQARQVWMFAMLYDQVKPNTEWLDLAKNGADFLIKHGRDKNGAFYFL
;
A
#
# COMPACT_ATOMS: atom_id res chain seq x y z
N MET A 1 -14.32 -23.20 12.14
CA MET A 1 -13.78 -21.83 11.90
C MET A 1 -12.29 -21.66 12.24
N LYS A 2 -11.71 -22.30 13.27
CA LYS A 2 -10.27 -22.12 13.59
C LYS A 2 -9.26 -22.80 12.65
N GLN A 3 -9.71 -23.70 11.76
CA GLN A 3 -8.81 -24.55 10.95
C GLN A 3 -7.88 -23.77 10.01
N TYR A 4 -8.32 -22.63 9.48
CA TYR A 4 -7.55 -21.88 8.48
C TYR A 4 -6.89 -20.61 9.04
N LEU A 5 -7.06 -20.31 10.33
CA LEU A 5 -6.60 -19.04 10.90
C LEU A 5 -5.08 -18.88 10.78
N ASN A 6 -4.32 -19.93 11.09
CA ASN A 6 -2.86 -19.89 10.97
C ASN A 6 -2.42 -19.77 9.51
N LEU A 7 -3.06 -20.52 8.61
CA LEU A 7 -2.77 -20.45 7.17
C LEU A 7 -2.93 -19.02 6.63
N TYR A 8 -4.07 -18.36 6.89
CA TYR A 8 -4.30 -16.99 6.43
C TYR A 8 -3.36 -15.98 7.09
N LYS A 9 -3.06 -16.15 8.38
CA LYS A 9 -2.15 -15.25 9.10
C LYS A 9 -0.73 -15.35 8.55
N GLU A 10 -0.23 -16.56 8.36
CA GLU A 10 1.12 -16.79 7.82
C GLU A 10 1.22 -16.33 6.37
N GLU A 11 0.23 -16.65 5.54
CA GLU A 11 0.21 -16.19 4.14
C GLU A 11 0.19 -14.66 4.05
N LEU A 12 -0.65 -14.00 4.86
CA LEU A 12 -0.71 -12.54 4.88
C LEU A 12 0.62 -11.94 5.32
N LEU A 13 1.15 -12.35 6.47
CA LEU A 13 2.27 -11.67 7.13
C LEU A 13 3.65 -12.07 6.60
N ASN A 14 3.78 -13.26 6.02
CA ASN A 14 5.08 -13.77 5.55
C ASN A 14 5.21 -13.76 4.02
N ASN A 15 4.11 -13.67 3.27
CA ASN A 15 4.14 -13.69 1.80
C ASN A 15 3.55 -12.40 1.21
N VAL A 16 2.26 -12.12 1.45
CA VAL A 16 1.54 -11.02 0.78
C VAL A 16 2.06 -9.65 1.18
N ILE A 17 2.12 -9.34 2.48
CA ILE A 17 2.58 -8.02 2.95
C ILE A 17 4.05 -7.76 2.60
N PRO A 18 4.99 -8.71 2.81
CA PRO A 18 6.37 -8.53 2.37
C PRO A 18 6.55 -8.24 0.88
N PHE A 19 5.70 -8.81 0.02
CA PHE A 19 5.72 -8.49 -1.41
C PHE A 19 5.43 -7.01 -1.67
N TRP A 20 4.38 -6.46 -1.04
CA TRP A 20 4.02 -5.05 -1.20
C TRP A 20 5.02 -4.12 -0.53
N GLU A 21 5.52 -4.43 0.66
CA GLU A 21 6.56 -3.63 1.35
C GLU A 21 7.81 -3.46 0.50
N LYS A 22 8.24 -4.55 -0.16
CA LYS A 22 9.48 -4.57 -0.93
C LYS A 22 9.35 -3.88 -2.29
N ASN A 23 8.28 -4.17 -3.03
CA ASN A 23 8.24 -3.91 -4.48
C ASN A 23 7.42 -2.69 -4.87
N SER A 24 6.45 -2.30 -4.05
CA SER A 24 5.51 -1.23 -4.42
C SER A 24 5.93 0.19 -4.04
N PRO A 25 6.70 0.50 -2.98
CA PRO A 25 6.87 1.89 -2.57
C PRO A 25 7.70 2.68 -3.58
N ASP A 26 7.15 3.79 -4.07
CA ASP A 26 7.91 4.77 -4.84
C ASP A 26 8.60 5.73 -3.88
N LYS A 27 9.87 5.46 -3.59
CA LYS A 27 10.70 6.27 -2.67
C LYS A 27 11.14 7.61 -3.26
N VAL A 28 10.96 7.83 -4.57
CA VAL A 28 11.39 9.05 -5.26
C VAL A 28 10.25 10.06 -5.32
N ASN A 29 9.05 9.64 -5.73
CA ASN A 29 7.92 10.54 -5.93
C ASN A 29 6.80 10.39 -4.88
N GLY A 30 6.89 9.40 -4.01
CA GLY A 30 5.82 9.04 -3.07
C GLY A 30 4.73 8.18 -3.70
N GLY A 31 3.86 7.61 -2.85
CA GLY A 31 2.87 6.64 -3.28
C GLY A 31 3.49 5.28 -3.64
N TYR A 32 2.78 4.50 -4.45
CA TYR A 32 3.10 3.11 -4.75
C TYR A 32 2.94 2.77 -6.22
N PHE A 33 3.80 1.89 -6.72
CA PHE A 33 3.61 1.16 -7.98
C PHE A 33 2.69 -0.03 -7.75
N THR A 34 1.67 -0.15 -8.60
CA THR A 34 0.67 -1.23 -8.51
C THR A 34 0.71 -2.16 -9.72
N CYS A 35 1.33 -1.70 -10.81
CA CYS A 35 1.64 -2.48 -11.99
C CYS A 35 2.96 -3.24 -11.80
N LEU A 36 2.89 -4.32 -11.04
CA LEU A 36 4.00 -5.22 -10.73
C LEU A 36 3.81 -6.56 -11.45
N ASP A 37 4.86 -7.08 -12.08
CA ASP A 37 4.84 -8.43 -12.63
C ASP A 37 4.91 -9.51 -11.53
N GLN A 38 4.90 -10.78 -11.92
CA GLN A 38 4.95 -11.91 -10.98
C GLN A 38 6.21 -11.95 -10.10
N PHE A 39 7.26 -11.22 -10.46
CA PHE A 39 8.51 -11.11 -9.70
C PHE A 39 8.62 -9.79 -8.93
N GLY A 40 7.59 -8.94 -8.99
CA GLY A 40 7.56 -7.63 -8.34
C GLY A 40 8.26 -6.54 -9.15
N LYS A 41 8.58 -6.76 -10.42
CA LYS A 41 9.16 -5.72 -11.27
C LYS A 41 8.07 -4.78 -11.76
N VAL A 42 8.31 -3.47 -11.61
CA VAL A 42 7.45 -2.41 -12.13
C VAL A 42 7.46 -2.45 -13.66
N TYR A 43 6.27 -2.56 -14.27
CA TYR A 43 6.09 -2.49 -15.72
C TYR A 43 5.29 -1.26 -16.17
N ASP A 44 4.63 -0.57 -15.23
CA ASP A 44 3.97 0.73 -15.44
C ASP A 44 4.09 1.56 -14.16
N THR A 45 4.27 2.87 -14.32
CA THR A 45 4.54 3.82 -13.23
C THR A 45 3.33 4.66 -12.83
N ASP A 46 2.21 4.54 -13.55
CA ASP A 46 0.99 5.29 -13.27
C ASP A 46 0.43 5.01 -11.86
N LYS A 47 -0.20 6.04 -11.27
CA LYS A 47 -0.58 6.07 -9.85
C LYS A 47 -2.10 6.06 -9.68
N PHE A 48 -2.73 4.90 -9.92
CA PHE A 48 -4.17 4.71 -9.74
C PHE A 48 -4.64 5.06 -8.32
N VAL A 49 -5.33 6.19 -8.17
CA VAL A 49 -5.68 6.82 -6.88
C VAL A 49 -6.44 5.88 -5.96
N TRP A 50 -7.33 5.05 -6.51
CA TRP A 50 -8.06 4.05 -5.73
C TRP A 50 -7.14 3.03 -5.06
N LEU A 51 -6.13 2.55 -5.78
CA LEU A 51 -5.18 1.58 -5.25
C LEU A 51 -4.20 2.23 -4.28
N GLN A 52 -3.83 3.50 -4.52
CA GLN A 52 -3.05 4.29 -3.56
C GLN A 52 -3.80 4.36 -2.21
N ALA A 53 -5.07 4.77 -2.22
CA ALA A 53 -5.85 4.94 -0.99
C ALA A 53 -6.08 3.62 -0.25
N ARG A 54 -6.34 2.52 -0.99
CA ARG A 54 -6.47 1.17 -0.41
C ARG A 54 -5.18 0.69 0.24
N GLN A 55 -4.03 0.99 -0.36
CA GLN A 55 -2.74 0.58 0.17
C GLN A 55 -2.34 1.41 1.40
N VAL A 56 -2.66 2.71 1.43
CA VAL A 56 -2.58 3.53 2.67
C VAL A 56 -3.42 2.91 3.78
N TRP A 57 -4.70 2.62 3.48
CA TRP A 57 -5.62 2.02 4.44
C TRP A 57 -5.09 0.67 4.96
N MET A 58 -4.60 -0.20 4.07
CA MET A 58 -4.06 -1.50 4.42
C MET A 58 -2.90 -1.39 5.41
N PHE A 59 -1.89 -0.55 5.13
CA PHE A 59 -0.75 -0.40 6.04
C PHE A 59 -1.12 0.28 7.36
N ALA A 60 -1.99 1.29 7.33
CA ALA A 60 -2.49 1.94 8.54
C ALA A 60 -3.27 0.96 9.43
N MET A 61 -4.12 0.13 8.83
CA MET A 61 -4.87 -0.92 9.54
C MET A 61 -3.96 -2.00 10.12
N LEU A 62 -2.92 -2.43 9.40
CA LEU A 62 -1.95 -3.40 9.93
C LEU A 62 -1.19 -2.83 11.13
N TYR A 63 -0.78 -1.56 11.05
CA TYR A 63 -0.15 -0.86 12.17
C TYR A 63 -1.04 -0.81 13.42
N ASP A 64 -2.30 -0.42 13.24
CA ASP A 64 -3.24 -0.21 14.33
C ASP A 64 -3.76 -1.53 14.93
N GLN A 65 -4.09 -2.51 14.10
CA GLN A 65 -4.85 -3.70 14.51
C GLN A 65 -4.00 -4.98 14.64
N VAL A 66 -2.83 -5.05 14.01
CA VAL A 66 -1.97 -6.26 14.05
C VAL A 66 -0.80 -6.06 15.00
N LYS A 67 0.01 -5.03 14.77
CA LYS A 67 1.10 -4.62 15.67
C LYS A 67 1.63 -3.24 15.25
N PRO A 68 2.14 -2.42 16.20
CA PRO A 68 2.70 -1.11 15.90
C PRO A 68 4.10 -1.21 15.24
N ASN A 69 4.14 -1.66 13.98
CA ASN A 69 5.35 -1.73 13.16
C ASN A 69 5.64 -0.37 12.50
N THR A 70 6.73 0.30 12.84
CA THR A 70 7.07 1.62 12.29
C THR A 70 7.20 1.62 10.77
N GLU A 71 7.66 0.52 10.17
CA GLU A 71 7.76 0.41 8.70
C GLU A 71 6.37 0.50 8.04
N TRP A 72 5.35 -0.14 8.60
CA TRP A 72 3.97 -0.03 8.10
C TRP A 72 3.43 1.39 8.22
N LEU A 73 3.74 2.07 9.33
CA LEU A 73 3.33 3.46 9.52
C LEU A 73 4.00 4.39 8.50
N ASP A 74 5.29 4.21 8.25
CA ASP A 74 6.05 5.02 7.29
C ASP A 74 5.57 4.78 5.86
N LEU A 75 5.25 3.51 5.52
CA LEU A 75 4.64 3.17 4.24
C LEU A 75 3.24 3.78 4.07
N ALA A 76 2.41 3.78 5.12
CA ALA A 76 1.10 4.42 5.11
C ALA A 76 1.23 5.95 4.91
N LYS A 77 2.16 6.59 5.64
CA LYS A 77 2.43 8.02 5.50
C LYS A 77 2.91 8.39 4.09
N ASN A 78 3.81 7.59 3.52
CA ASN A 78 4.30 7.82 2.15
C ASN A 78 3.17 7.91 1.11
N GLY A 79 2.16 7.05 1.20
CA GLY A 79 0.99 7.12 0.32
C GLY A 79 0.00 8.22 0.69
N ALA A 80 -0.20 8.47 1.99
CA ALA A 80 -1.10 9.52 2.46
C ALA A 80 -0.61 10.91 2.03
N ASP A 81 0.69 11.19 2.21
CA ASP A 81 1.32 12.45 1.81
C ASP A 81 1.23 12.65 0.29
N PHE A 82 1.45 11.59 -0.49
CA PHE A 82 1.25 11.61 -1.94
C PHE A 82 -0.19 11.97 -2.32
N LEU A 83 -1.19 11.32 -1.72
CA LEU A 83 -2.60 11.57 -2.01
C LEU A 83 -3.05 12.97 -1.57
N ILE A 84 -2.59 13.46 -0.42
CA ILE A 84 -2.91 14.80 0.06
C ILE A 84 -2.39 15.86 -0.92
N LYS A 85 -1.18 15.66 -1.44
CA LYS A 85 -0.47 16.59 -2.32
C LYS A 85 -0.94 16.53 -3.77
N HIS A 86 -1.27 15.34 -4.28
CA HIS A 86 -1.48 15.11 -5.71
C HIS A 86 -2.84 14.49 -6.07
N GLY A 87 -3.53 13.86 -5.12
CA GLY A 87 -4.70 13.02 -5.41
C GLY A 87 -6.01 13.77 -5.69
N ARG A 88 -6.04 15.11 -5.59
CA ARG A 88 -7.27 15.91 -5.71
C ARG A 88 -7.13 17.08 -6.67
N ASP A 89 -8.23 17.44 -7.31
CA ASP A 89 -8.35 18.67 -8.08
C ASP A 89 -8.46 19.91 -7.18
N LYS A 90 -8.47 21.09 -7.82
CA LYS A 90 -8.60 22.39 -7.13
C LYS A 90 -9.89 22.53 -6.32
N ASN A 91 -10.91 21.72 -6.59
CA ASN A 91 -12.19 21.71 -5.89
C ASN A 91 -12.23 20.64 -4.78
N GLY A 92 -11.16 19.85 -4.62
CA GLY A 92 -11.03 18.81 -3.61
C GLY A 92 -11.57 17.44 -4.04
N ALA A 93 -12.02 17.27 -5.28
CA ALA A 93 -12.47 15.99 -5.80
C ALA A 93 -11.25 15.09 -6.11
N PHE A 94 -11.32 13.81 -5.73
CA PHE A 94 -10.24 12.87 -6.02
C PHE A 94 -10.20 12.47 -7.50
N TYR A 95 -9.00 12.40 -8.07
CA TYR A 95 -8.78 11.84 -9.40
C TYR A 95 -8.94 10.31 -9.42
N PHE A 96 -9.00 9.74 -10.63
CA PHE A 96 -8.99 8.29 -10.82
C PHE A 96 -7.56 7.76 -11.09
N LEU A 97 -6.86 8.44 -12.00
CA LEU A 97 -5.44 8.28 -12.35
C LEU A 97 -4.68 9.53 -11.91
#